data_AF-A0A1B1AEM3-F1
#
_entry.id   AF-A0A1B1AEM3-F1
#
_cell.length_a   1.000
_cell.length_b   1.000
_cell.length_c   1.000
_cell.angle_alpha   90.00
_cell.angle_beta   90.00
_cell.angle_gamma   90.00
#
_symmetry.space_group_name_H-M   'P 1'
#
loop_
_entity.id
_entity.type
_entity.pdbx_description
1 polymer ?
#
loop_
_entity_poly.entity_id
_entity_poly.type
_entity_poly.pdbx_seq_one_letter_code
_entity_poly.pdbx_strand_id
1 'polypeptide(L)'
;MIVFCTGAGLCALAYFLGVGALIGALISGGDPALVVGGIFAAIALGLTTVVGFVLMLIGGIWMIGQVIADQSGGAEEKRYRDVER
;
A
#
# COMPACT_ATOMS: atom_id res chain seq x y z
N MET A 1 3.58 5.51 -9.26
CA MET A 1 4.73 4.85 -8.60
C MET A 1 4.83 5.19 -7.12
N ILE A 2 5.09 6.45 -6.73
CA ILE A 2 5.33 6.79 -5.30
C ILE A 2 4.17 6.39 -4.37
N VAL A 3 2.93 6.66 -4.77
CA VAL A 3 1.72 6.32 -3.99
C VAL A 3 1.60 4.81 -3.74
N PHE A 4 1.87 4.00 -4.78
CA PHE A 4 1.86 2.55 -4.66
C PHE A 4 2.98 2.06 -3.73
N CYS A 5 4.21 2.56 -3.92
CA CYS A 5 5.36 2.17 -3.11
C CYS A 5 5.21 2.59 -1.64
N THR A 6 4.67 3.78 -1.37
CA THR A 6 4.35 4.21 -0.01
C THR A 6 3.31 3.31 0.62
N GLY A 7 2.25 2.95 -0.12
CA GLY A 7 1.24 2.01 0.36
C GLY A 7 1.83 0.64 0.70
N ALA A 8 2.65 0.09 -0.20
CA ALA A 8 3.33 -1.19 0.03
C ALA A 8 4.29 -1.13 1.23
N GLY A 9 5.03 -0.04 1.38
CA GLY A 9 5.92 0.20 2.51
C GLY A 9 5.16 0.28 3.84
N LEU A 10 4.01 0.97 3.87
CA LEU A 10 3.18 1.06 5.07
C LEU A 10 2.60 -0.31 5.47
N CYS A 11 2.13 -1.11 4.52
CA CYS A 11 1.67 -2.47 4.79
C CYS A 11 2.81 -3.37 5.32
N ALA A 12 4.00 -3.29 4.71
CA ALA A 12 5.15 -4.07 5.16
C ALA A 12 5.63 -3.66 6.56
N LEU A 13 5.67 -2.35 6.84
CA LEU A 13 6.01 -1.83 8.16
C LEU A 13 4.96 -2.21 9.20
N ALA A 14 3.67 -2.13 8.87
CA ALA A 14 2.60 -2.52 9.78
C ALA A 14 2.67 -4.00 10.14
N TYR A 15 3.02 -4.88 9.18
CA TYR A 15 3.27 -6.29 9.45
C TYR A 15 4.47 -6.49 10.40
N PHE A 16 5.62 -5.87 10.10
CA PHE A 16 6.83 -6.01 10.92
C PHE A 16 6.62 -5.52 12.36
N LEU A 17 6.04 -4.33 12.50
CA LEU A 17 5.73 -3.73 13.81
C LEU A 17 4.63 -4.51 14.54
N GLY A 18 3.67 -5.10 13.82
CA GLY A 18 2.63 -5.97 14.39
C GLY A 18 3.19 -7.26 14.98
N VAL A 19 4.11 -7.92 14.29
CA VAL A 19 4.81 -9.10 14.82
C VAL A 19 5.61 -8.74 16.08
N GLY A 20 6.33 -7.61 16.06
CA GLY A 20 7.07 -7.11 17.23
C GLY A 20 6.15 -6.81 18.41
N ALA A 21 4.99 -6.18 18.17
CA ALA A 21 3.99 -5.89 19.20
C ALA A 21 3.41 -7.17 19.82
N LEU A 22 3.14 -8.20 19.02
CA LEU A 22 2.66 -9.49 19.52
C LEU A 22 3.70 -10.20 20.40
N ILE A 23 4.96 -10.22 19.98
CA ILE A 23 6.06 -10.81 20.78
C ILE A 23 6.22 -10.03 22.09
N GLY A 24 6.19 -8.70 22.04
CA GLY A 24 6.25 -7.85 23.23
C GLY A 24 5.11 -8.12 24.21
N ALA A 25 3.88 -8.27 23.70
CA ALA A 25 2.70 -8.58 24.52
C ALA A 25 2.74 -9.99 25.13
N LEU A 26 3.34 -10.97 24.44
CA LEU A 26 3.54 -12.32 24.98
C LEU A 26 4.53 -12.35 26.14
N ILE A 27 5.54 -11.49 26.11
CA ILE A 27 6.61 -11.44 27.13
C ILE A 27 6.22 -10.53 28.31
N SER A 28 5.23 -9.65 28.15
CA SER A 28 4.86 -8.63 29.15
C SER A 28 4.17 -9.15 30.42
N GLY A 29 3.90 -10.46 30.52
CA GLY A 29 3.47 -11.10 31.77
C GLY A 29 2.12 -10.63 32.35
N GLY A 30 1.29 -9.93 31.56
CA GLY A 30 -0.03 -9.46 31.98
C GLY A 30 -0.06 -8.08 32.66
N ASP A 31 1.01 -7.28 32.57
CA ASP A 31 0.99 -5.89 33.04
C ASP A 31 -0.13 -5.09 32.34
N PRO A 32 -1.11 -4.54 33.09
CA PRO A 32 -2.25 -3.82 32.51
C PRO A 32 -1.85 -2.59 31.69
N ALA A 33 -0.73 -1.92 32.02
CA ALA A 33 -0.25 -0.78 31.23
C ALA A 33 0.21 -1.22 29.83
N LEU A 34 0.90 -2.36 29.76
CA LEU A 34 1.38 -2.94 28.50
C LEU A 34 0.23 -3.50 27.66
N VAL A 35 -0.82 -4.04 28.29
CA VAL A 35 -2.04 -4.48 27.59
C VAL A 35 -2.76 -3.30 26.94
N VAL A 36 -2.98 -2.20 27.67
CA VAL A 36 -3.62 -1.00 27.12
C VAL A 36 -2.80 -0.41 25.98
N GLY A 37 -1.47 -0.29 26.16
CA GLY A 37 -0.56 0.16 25.12
C GLY A 37 -0.59 -0.74 23.87
N GLY A 38 -0.66 -2.06 24.08
CA GLY A 38 -0.79 -3.04 23.01
C GLY A 38 -2.08 -2.92 22.19
N ILE A 39 -3.22 -2.62 22.85
CA ILE A 39 -4.50 -2.39 22.16
C ILE A 39 -4.42 -1.16 21.26
N PHE A 40 -3.89 -0.03 21.77
CA PHE A 40 -3.71 1.17 20.95
C PHE A 40 -2.74 0.95 19.79
N ALA A 41 -1.65 0.22 20.03
CA ALA A 41 -0.71 -0.16 18.96
C ALA A 41 -1.39 -1.02 17.89
N ALA A 42 -2.19 -2.02 18.29
CA ALA A 42 -2.93 -2.88 17.35
C ALA A 42 -3.92 -2.07 16.50
N ILE A 43 -4.67 -1.15 17.10
CA ILE A 43 -5.59 -0.26 16.37
C ILE A 43 -4.81 0.63 15.39
N ALA A 44 -3.74 1.28 15.84
CA ALA A 44 -2.93 2.15 14.99
C ALA A 44 -2.30 1.40 13.81
N LEU A 45 -1.77 0.20 14.05
CA LEU A 45 -1.19 -0.66 13.00
C LEU A 45 -2.25 -1.17 12.03
N GLY A 46 -3.44 -1.52 12.53
CA GLY A 46 -4.59 -1.89 11.71
C GLY A 46 -5.01 -0.75 10.78
N LEU A 47 -5.16 0.46 11.31
CA LEU A 47 -5.45 1.66 10.51
C LEU A 47 -4.35 1.96 9.49
N THR A 48 -3.08 1.84 9.89
CA THR A 48 -1.94 2.03 8.98
C THR A 48 -1.97 1.04 7.82
N THR A 49 -2.34 -0.21 8.07
CA THR A 49 -2.50 -1.24 7.03
C THR A 49 -3.63 -0.88 6.07
N VAL A 50 -4.79 -0.42 6.58
CA VAL A 50 -5.91 0.01 5.74
C VAL A 50 -5.51 1.19 4.85
N VAL A 51 -4.84 2.19 5.41
CA VAL A 51 -4.33 3.34 4.65
C VAL A 51 -3.33 2.89 3.59
N GLY A 52 -2.38 2.03 3.95
CA GLY A 52 -1.39 1.49 3.01
C GLY A 52 -2.05 0.75 1.85
N PHE A 53 -3.06 -0.07 2.13
CA PHE A 53 -3.83 -0.81 1.12
C PHE A 53 -4.57 0.13 0.17
N VAL A 54 -5.25 1.16 0.69
CA VAL A 54 -5.95 2.16 -0.13
C VAL A 54 -4.97 2.90 -1.05
N LEU A 55 -3.80 3.29 -0.54
CA LEU A 55 -2.75 3.93 -1.35
C LEU A 55 -2.23 3.00 -2.45
N MET A 56 -2.05 1.70 -2.16
CA MET A 56 -1.70 0.71 -3.18
C MET A 56 -2.76 0.61 -4.27
N LEU A 57 -4.04 0.59 -3.91
CA LEU A 57 -5.13 0.52 -4.90
C LEU A 57 -5.15 1.77 -5.80
N ILE A 58 -5.11 2.96 -5.20
CA ILE A 58 -5.11 4.23 -5.96
C ILE A 58 -3.89 4.29 -6.88
N GLY A 59 -2.71 4.01 -6.34
CA GLY A 59 -1.47 3.98 -7.12
C GLY A 59 -1.50 2.94 -8.23
N GLY A 60 -2.05 1.75 -7.95
CA GLY A 60 -2.23 0.66 -8.91
C GLY A 60 -3.13 1.05 -10.07
N ILE A 61 -4.33 1.57 -9.78
CA ILE A 61 -5.28 2.04 -10.79
C ILE A 61 -4.66 3.12 -11.66
N TRP A 62 -3.95 4.08 -11.06
CA TRP A 62 -3.28 5.14 -11.81
C TRP A 62 -2.23 4.59 -12.79
N MET A 63 -1.41 3.63 -12.35
CA MET A 63 -0.38 3.03 -13.20
C MET A 63 -1.00 2.26 -14.37
N ILE A 64 -2.09 1.53 -14.13
CA ILE A 64 -2.85 0.86 -15.20
C ILE A 64 -3.41 1.90 -16.19
N GLY A 65 -3.98 2.99 -15.68
CA GLY A 65 -4.49 4.08 -16.52
C GLY A 65 -3.41 4.70 -17.41
N GLN A 66 -2.21 4.92 -16.87
CA GLN A 66 -1.06 5.40 -17.64
C GLN A 66 -0.63 4.41 -18.72
N VAL A 67 -0.57 3.11 -18.41
CA VAL A 67 -0.22 2.07 -19.40
C VAL A 67 -1.24 2.02 -20.53
N ILE A 68 -2.54 2.13 -20.22
CA ILE A 68 -3.60 2.16 -21.23
C ILE A 68 -3.48 3.42 -22.09
N ALA A 69 -3.24 4.58 -21.48
CA ALA A 69 -3.07 5.84 -22.19
C ALA A 69 -1.86 5.80 -23.14
N ASP A 70 -0.71 5.31 -22.67
CA ASP A 70 0.52 5.18 -23.46
C ASP A 70 0.33 4.22 -24.64
N GLN A 71 -0.40 3.12 -24.46
CA GLN A 71 -0.75 2.20 -25.54
C GLN A 71 -1.70 2.83 -26.57
N SER A 72 -2.66 3.65 -26.11
CA SER A 72 -3.63 4.31 -26.99
C SER A 72 -2.99 5.40 -27.86
N GLY A 73 -2.03 6.17 -27.32
CA GLY A 73 -1.30 7.18 -28.09
C GLY A 73 -0.47 6.59 -29.23
N GLY A 74 0.19 5.44 -28.99
CA GLY A 74 0.95 4.74 -30.03
C GLY A 74 0.08 4.07 -31.10
N ALA A 75 -1.21 3.85 -30.85
CA ALA A 75 -2.15 3.32 -31.82
C ALA A 75 -2.61 4.39 -32.82
N GLU A 76 -2.79 5.64 -32.37
CA GLU A 76 -3.10 6.75 -33.27
C GLU A 76 -1.93 7.06 -34.21
N GLU A 77 -0.70 7.09 -33.70
CA GLU A 77 0.49 7.42 -34.49
C GLU A 77 0.75 6.40 -35.62
N LYS A 78 0.51 5.11 -35.36
CA LYS A 78 0.57 4.06 -36.41
C LYS A 78 -0.58 4.17 -37.41
N ARG A 79 -1.79 4.53 -36.96
CA ARG A 79 -2.96 4.71 -37.83
C ARG A 79 -2.76 5.87 -38.81
N TYR A 80 -2.17 6.99 -38.38
CA TYR A 80 -1.87 8.11 -39.30
C TYR A 80 -0.80 7.74 -40.33
N ARG A 81 0.23 6.98 -39.93
CA ARG A 81 1.29 6.51 -40.84
C ARG A 81 0.78 5.54 -41.92
N ASP A 82 -0.24 4.75 -41.62
CA ASP A 82 -0.82 3.80 -42.59
C ASP A 82 -1.85 4.46 -43.53
N VAL A 83 -2.31 5.69 -43.24
CA VAL A 83 -3.24 6.46 -44.08
C VAL A 83 -2.51 7.40 -45.05
N GLU A 84 -1.28 7.81 -44.74
CA GLU A 84 -0.44 8.65 -45.63
C GLU A 84 0.35 7.86 -46.70
N ARG A 85 0.09 6.56 -46.85
CA ARG A 85 0.78 5.69 -47.83
C ARG A 85 -0.19 5.17 -48.89
#